data_AF-A0A847LK44-F1
#
_entry.id   AF-A0A847LK44-F1
#
_cell.length_a   1.000
_cell.length_b   1.000
_cell.length_c   1.000
_cell.angle_alpha   90.00
_cell.angle_beta   90.00
_cell.angle_gamma   90.00
#
_symmetry.space_group_name_H-M   'P 1'
#
loop_
_entity.id
_entity.type
_entity.pdbx_description
1 polymer ?
#
loop_
_entity_poly.entity_id
_entity_poly.type
_entity_poly.pdbx_seq_one_letter_code
_entity_poly.pdbx_strand_id
1 'polypeptide(L)'
;MPFHPLSDGIHLSPNQCLICGQPPGTAIPSIAVDYRRSGYYGVPTADRVIVFQLCATCYPTHVGNAHPSGFPRGETLEAAIKAGIRAYDFAAEEATRQEKRDQIVVQLDTAEKLLAIGQFDAAAKAAAIAISEDAHALDLPKDATIRGHDVRSAAFEAAGKFDLAAAEAIRMLTLLRELPNGESSSNTGEAHLRVGEILLKKSKPLLAEPHLRAALRISEETGSPDHDIVLDALGRCAASKGDFAAAGRLLG
;
A
#
# COMPACT_ATOMS: atom_id res chain seq x y z
N MET A 1 13.40 -3.43 50.53
CA MET A 1 12.48 -3.99 49.53
C MET A 1 13.33 -4.62 48.43
N PRO A 2 13.11 -5.89 48.05
CA PRO A 2 13.94 -6.53 47.05
C PRO A 2 13.59 -6.01 45.65
N PHE A 3 14.62 -5.70 44.86
CA PHE A 3 14.51 -5.44 43.43
C PHE A 3 14.02 -6.72 42.75
N HIS A 4 12.78 -6.71 42.24
CA HIS A 4 12.38 -7.69 41.24
C HIS A 4 13.10 -7.34 39.92
N PRO A 5 13.72 -8.32 39.23
CA PRO A 5 14.21 -8.10 37.89
C PRO A 5 13.00 -7.78 37.02
N LEU A 6 13.00 -6.60 36.40
CA LEU A 6 12.01 -6.21 35.39
C LEU A 6 12.11 -7.21 34.25
N SER A 7 11.22 -8.20 34.25
CA SER A 7 10.95 -9.11 33.14
C SER A 7 10.59 -8.29 31.91
N ASP A 8 11.35 -8.46 30.83
CA ASP A 8 10.99 -8.15 29.43
C ASP A 8 10.06 -6.94 29.22
N GLY A 9 10.41 -5.80 29.82
CA GLY A 9 9.70 -4.54 29.63
C GLY A 9 9.98 -3.98 28.25
N ILE A 10 8.94 -3.71 27.47
CA ILE A 10 9.09 -3.08 26.15
C ILE A 10 9.23 -1.57 26.38
N HIS A 11 10.40 -1.02 25.99
CA HIS A 11 10.71 0.40 26.12
C HIS A 11 10.07 1.19 24.97
N LEU A 12 9.14 2.09 25.32
CA LEU A 12 8.54 3.03 24.38
C LEU A 12 9.52 4.17 24.12
N SER A 13 10.15 4.16 22.94
CA SER A 13 11.18 5.13 22.49
C SER A 13 12.30 5.33 23.53
N PRO A 14 13.41 4.57 23.46
CA PRO A 14 14.48 4.62 24.45
C PRO A 14 15.20 5.99 24.57
N ASN A 15 14.77 6.99 23.78
CA ASN A 15 15.46 8.26 23.59
C ASN A 15 14.54 9.49 23.66
N GLN A 16 13.30 9.42 24.17
CA GLN A 16 12.43 10.60 24.33
C GLN A 16 11.60 10.58 25.62
N CYS A 17 11.46 11.75 26.25
CA CYS A 17 10.61 11.96 27.42
C CYS A 17 9.13 11.86 27.06
N LEU A 18 8.36 11.08 27.84
CA LEU A 18 6.92 10.92 27.66
C LEU A 18 6.13 12.23 27.72
N ILE A 19 6.55 13.18 28.57
CA ILE A 19 5.77 14.41 28.84
C ILE A 19 6.10 15.53 27.84
N CYS A 20 7.36 15.69 27.45
CA CYS A 20 7.79 16.83 26.64
C CYS A 20 8.44 16.46 25.31
N GLY A 21 8.59 15.16 24.99
CA GLY A 21 9.18 14.66 23.75
C GLY A 21 10.68 14.91 23.57
N GLN A 22 11.34 15.62 24.50
CA GLN A 22 12.77 15.91 24.42
C GLN A 22 13.62 14.68 24.76
N PRO A 23 14.82 14.55 24.17
CA PRO A 23 15.73 13.47 24.54
C PRO A 23 16.06 13.52 26.03
N PRO A 24 16.08 12.37 26.71
CA PRO A 24 16.43 12.30 28.11
C PRO A 24 17.91 12.73 28.24
N GLY A 25 18.16 13.81 28.97
CA GLY A 25 19.52 14.14 29.45
C GLY A 25 20.08 13.03 30.34
N THR A 26 21.24 13.26 30.96
CA THR A 26 21.92 12.24 31.80
C THR A 26 20.99 11.65 32.88
N ALA A 27 20.96 10.31 32.90
CA ALA A 27 20.34 9.39 33.87
C ALA A 27 19.01 9.83 34.50
N ILE A 28 17.89 9.38 33.94
CA ILE A 28 16.56 9.69 34.45
C ILE A 28 15.80 8.43 34.87
N PRO A 29 15.11 8.43 36.03
CA PRO A 29 14.23 7.33 36.43
C PRO A 29 13.16 6.98 35.39
N SER A 30 13.01 5.68 35.15
CA SER A 30 11.97 5.09 34.31
C SER A 30 10.73 4.74 35.16
N ILE A 31 9.54 5.06 34.66
CA ILE A 31 8.28 4.60 35.25
C ILE A 31 7.87 3.32 34.52
N ALA A 32 7.76 2.22 35.26
CA ALA A 32 7.16 0.98 34.78
C ALA A 32 5.66 1.01 35.09
N VAL A 33 4.82 0.91 34.05
CA VAL A 33 3.37 0.79 34.20
C VAL A 33 2.98 -0.63 33.79
N ASP A 34 2.37 -1.35 34.71
CA ASP A 34 1.79 -2.66 34.43
C ASP A 34 0.46 -2.45 33.68
N TYR A 35 0.43 -2.86 32.41
CA TYR A 35 -0.70 -2.64 31.53
C TYR A 35 -1.37 -3.98 31.19
N ARG A 36 -2.64 -4.10 31.60
CA ARG A 36 -3.53 -5.20 31.22
C ARG A 36 -4.45 -4.76 30.09
N ARG A 37 -4.24 -5.33 28.90
CA ARG A 37 -5.18 -5.15 27.79
C ARG A 37 -6.41 -6.03 28.05
N SER A 38 -7.59 -5.41 28.18
CA SER A 38 -8.86 -6.14 28.15
C SER A 38 -9.12 -6.56 26.71
N GLY A 39 -9.02 -7.85 26.39
CA GLY A 39 -9.29 -8.36 25.05
C GLY A 39 -10.78 -8.21 24.68
N TYR A 40 -11.07 -8.05 23.39
CA TYR A 40 -12.41 -8.33 22.88
C TYR A 40 -12.75 -9.80 23.25
N TYR A 41 -13.91 -10.01 23.91
CA TYR A 41 -14.36 -11.24 24.58
C TYR A 41 -13.89 -11.50 26.03
N GLY A 42 -13.29 -10.52 26.73
CA GLY A 42 -13.06 -10.63 28.18
C GLY A 42 -11.99 -11.64 28.59
N VAL A 43 -11.15 -12.09 27.65
CA VAL A 43 -9.94 -12.87 27.94
C VAL A 43 -8.75 -11.90 27.97
N PRO A 44 -8.05 -11.72 29.10
CA PRO A 44 -6.88 -10.86 29.17
C PRO A 44 -5.72 -11.47 28.38
N THR A 45 -5.23 -10.75 27.37
CA THR A 45 -4.09 -11.18 26.54
C THR A 45 -2.79 -10.56 27.07
N ALA A 46 -2.17 -11.27 28.00
CA ALA A 46 -0.85 -11.01 28.61
C ALA A 46 -0.67 -9.72 29.45
N ASP A 47 -0.06 -9.87 30.63
CA ASP A 47 0.47 -8.75 31.42
C ASP A 47 1.69 -8.19 30.69
N ARG A 48 1.63 -6.91 30.25
CA ARG A 48 2.78 -6.22 29.62
C ARG A 48 3.19 -5.04 30.48
N VAL A 49 4.46 -5.03 30.88
CA VAL A 49 5.07 -3.87 31.55
C VAL A 49 5.57 -2.91 30.48
N ILE A 50 4.93 -1.75 30.37
CA ILE A 50 5.37 -0.66 29.50
C ILE A 50 6.26 0.28 30.34
N VAL A 51 7.50 0.46 29.89
CA VAL A 51 8.46 1.33 30.58
C VAL A 51 8.55 2.67 29.86
N PHE A 52 8.16 3.74 30.55
CA PHE A 52 8.28 5.12 30.08
C PHE A 52 9.52 5.80 30.67
N GLN A 53 10.20 6.61 29.86
CA GLN A 53 11.22 7.54 30.36
C GLN A 53 10.62 8.93 30.54
N LEU A 54 10.87 9.54 31.70
CA LEU A 54 10.68 10.98 31.89
C LEU A 54 12.03 11.68 31.67
N CYS A 55 12.03 13.00 31.49
CA CYS A 55 13.26 13.80 31.58
C CYS A 55 13.45 14.35 33.00
N ALA A 56 14.68 14.77 33.32
CA ALA A 56 15.05 15.28 34.63
C ALA A 56 14.21 16.50 35.07
N THR A 57 13.65 17.25 34.11
CA THR A 57 12.75 18.38 34.37
C THR A 57 11.30 17.98 34.59
N CYS A 58 10.83 16.89 33.96
CA CYS A 58 9.45 16.41 34.08
C CYS A 58 9.23 15.40 35.23
N TYR A 59 10.28 14.72 35.70
CA TYR A 59 10.15 13.76 36.80
C TYR A 59 9.80 14.41 38.15
N PRO A 60 10.49 15.46 38.63
CA PRO A 60 10.21 16.05 39.94
C PRO A 60 8.85 16.74 40.01
N THR A 61 8.37 17.29 38.90
CA THR A 61 7.12 18.06 38.82
C THR A 61 5.86 17.19 38.82
N HIS A 62 5.98 15.92 38.42
CA HIS A 62 4.85 15.01 38.25
C HIS A 62 4.92 13.76 39.15
N VAL A 63 6.10 13.37 39.63
CA VAL A 63 6.34 12.14 40.44
C VAL A 63 6.99 12.46 41.80
N GLY A 64 7.81 13.52 41.86
CA GLY A 64 8.45 13.97 43.09
C GLY A 64 7.50 14.79 43.97
N ASN A 65 7.60 14.63 45.29
CA ASN A 65 6.80 15.35 46.31
C ASN A 65 7.08 16.88 46.39
N ALA A 66 7.56 17.53 45.34
CA ALA A 66 7.84 18.96 45.33
C ALA A 66 7.25 19.60 44.07
N HIS A 67 6.07 20.20 44.20
CA HIS A 67 5.53 21.11 43.20
C HIS A 67 6.30 22.44 43.22
N PRO A 68 7.04 22.82 42.16
CA PRO A 68 7.45 24.20 41.99
C PRO A 68 6.23 24.95 41.44
N SER A 69 5.75 25.94 42.18
CA SER A 69 4.72 26.87 41.77
C SER A 69 5.18 27.64 40.51
N GLY A 70 4.58 27.36 39.35
CA GLY A 70 4.82 28.16 38.14
C GLY A 70 4.64 27.48 36.79
N PHE A 71 4.49 26.15 36.71
CA PHE A 71 4.24 25.47 35.42
C PHE A 71 2.75 25.41 35.07
N PRO A 72 2.38 25.59 33.78
CA PRO A 72 0.98 25.53 33.36
C PRO A 72 0.39 24.16 33.73
N ARG A 73 -0.75 24.19 34.44
CA ARG A 73 -1.58 23.00 34.70
C ARG A 73 -2.13 22.50 33.37
N GLY A 74 -1.38 21.66 32.68
CA GLY A 74 -1.81 20.99 31.46
C GLY A 74 -1.38 19.54 31.52
N GLU A 75 -2.35 18.67 31.75
CA GLU A 75 -2.26 17.20 31.84
C GLU A 75 -1.63 16.63 33.13
N THR A 76 -2.44 15.88 33.88
CA THR A 76 -1.96 15.10 35.02
C THR A 76 -1.01 14.00 34.52
N LEU A 77 -0.07 13.54 35.36
CA LEU A 77 0.80 12.40 35.04
C LEU A 77 0.00 11.19 34.53
N GLU A 78 -1.18 10.96 35.13
CA GLU A 78 -2.12 9.92 34.70
C GLU A 78 -2.63 10.13 33.26
N ALA A 79 -2.94 11.37 32.86
CA ALA A 79 -3.34 11.69 31.50
C ALA A 79 -2.19 11.43 30.50
N ALA A 80 -0.96 11.82 30.85
CA ALA A 80 0.23 11.57 30.04
C ALA A 80 0.52 10.06 29.89
N ILE A 81 0.41 9.27 30.97
CA ILE A 81 0.55 7.80 30.92
C ILE A 81 -0.54 7.18 30.03
N LYS A 82 -1.81 7.59 30.21
CA LYS A 82 -2.92 7.12 29.37
C LYS A 82 -2.72 7.47 27.89
N ALA A 83 -2.17 8.65 27.60
CA ALA A 83 -1.83 9.05 26.24
C ALA A 83 -0.70 8.19 25.65
N GLY A 84 0.36 7.93 26.43
CA GLY A 84 1.47 7.06 26.03
C GLY A 84 1.05 5.63 25.73
N ILE A 85 0.19 5.04 26.56
CA ILE A 85 -0.37 3.69 26.32
C ILE A 85 -1.18 3.66 25.02
N ARG A 86 -2.05 4.65 24.78
CA ARG A 86 -2.82 4.72 23.52
C ARG A 86 -1.92 4.85 22.29
N ALA A 87 -0.87 5.66 22.39
CA ALA A 87 0.10 5.81 21.31
C ALA A 87 0.86 4.50 21.02
N TYR A 88 1.20 3.72 22.06
CA TYR A 88 1.80 2.40 21.91
C TYR A 88 0.86 1.40 21.25
N ASP A 89 -0.37 1.29 21.75
CA ASP A 89 -1.35 0.36 21.19
C ASP A 89 -1.61 0.67 19.71
N PHE A 90 -1.73 1.95 19.36
CA PHE A 90 -1.83 2.41 17.97
C PHE A 90 -0.59 2.03 17.15
N ALA A 91 0.61 2.27 17.66
CA ALA A 91 1.85 1.94 16.96
C ALA A 91 2.02 0.42 16.75
N ALA A 92 1.65 -0.40 17.73
CA ALA A 92 1.70 -1.85 17.64
C ALA A 92 0.67 -2.39 16.62
N GLU A 93 -0.53 -1.81 16.59
CA GLU A 93 -1.54 -2.12 15.58
C GLU A 93 -1.08 -1.73 14.18
N GLU A 94 -0.50 -0.55 14.02
CA GLU A 94 0.00 -0.08 12.72
C GLU A 94 1.20 -0.91 12.23
N ALA A 95 2.10 -1.33 13.12
CA ALA A 95 3.17 -2.25 12.78
C ALA A 95 2.62 -3.60 12.25
N THR A 96 1.57 -4.11 12.90
CA THR A 96 0.88 -5.34 12.45
C THR A 96 0.19 -5.13 11.10
N ARG A 97 -0.42 -3.96 10.87
CA ARG A 97 -1.02 -3.61 9.57
C ARG A 97 0.05 -3.51 8.47
N GLN A 98 1.18 -2.88 8.77
CA GLN A 98 2.31 -2.77 7.83
C GLN A 98 2.85 -4.15 7.43
N GLU A 99 3.06 -5.05 8.40
CA GLU A 99 3.51 -6.42 8.10
C GLU A 99 2.57 -7.15 7.14
N LYS A 100 1.24 -6.99 7.32
CA LYS A 100 0.25 -7.55 6.40
C LYS A 100 0.32 -6.93 5.01
N ARG A 101 0.52 -5.61 4.91
CA ARG A 101 0.72 -4.94 3.62
C ARG A 101 1.95 -5.50 2.90
N ASP A 102 3.05 -5.65 3.61
CA ASP A 102 4.30 -6.18 3.07
C ASP A 102 4.13 -7.63 2.58
N GLN A 103 3.41 -8.47 3.33
CA GLN A 103 3.08 -9.83 2.89
C GLN A 103 2.28 -9.85 1.58
N ILE A 104 1.32 -8.94 1.40
CA ILE A 104 0.54 -8.85 0.16
C ILE A 104 1.45 -8.47 -1.02
N VAL A 105 2.40 -7.55 -0.83
CA VAL A 105 3.37 -7.18 -1.88
C VAL A 105 4.24 -8.38 -2.27
N VAL A 106 4.72 -9.17 -1.30
CA VAL A 106 5.48 -10.40 -1.59
C VAL A 106 4.65 -11.42 -2.38
N GLN A 107 3.35 -11.50 -2.10
CA GLN A 107 2.43 -12.38 -2.85
C GLN A 107 2.19 -11.87 -4.27
N LEU A 108 2.18 -10.56 -4.51
CA LEU A 108 2.14 -9.99 -5.86
C LEU A 108 3.40 -10.36 -6.67
N ASP A 109 4.59 -10.26 -6.07
CA ASP A 109 5.83 -10.68 -6.74
C ASP A 109 5.81 -12.18 -7.07
N THR A 110 5.13 -12.98 -6.24
CA THR A 110 4.89 -14.40 -6.52
C THR A 110 3.92 -14.59 -7.68
N ALA A 111 2.86 -13.79 -7.76
CA ALA A 111 1.90 -13.82 -8.86
C ALA A 111 2.57 -13.52 -10.21
N GLU A 112 3.47 -12.55 -10.27
CA GLU A 112 4.26 -12.23 -11.46
C GLU A 112 5.16 -13.39 -11.90
N LYS A 113 5.81 -14.07 -10.95
CA LYS A 113 6.61 -15.28 -11.24
C LYS A 113 5.75 -16.41 -11.78
N LEU A 114 4.56 -16.63 -11.20
CA LEU A 114 3.59 -17.62 -11.65
C LEU A 114 3.13 -17.33 -13.10
N LEU A 115 2.89 -16.07 -13.41
CA LEU A 115 2.54 -15.62 -14.76
C LEU A 115 3.68 -15.95 -15.75
N ALA A 116 4.93 -15.66 -15.39
CA ALA A 116 6.09 -15.92 -16.24
C ALA A 116 6.30 -17.41 -16.56
N ILE A 117 5.96 -18.32 -15.62
CA ILE A 117 6.06 -19.77 -15.85
C ILE A 117 4.79 -20.40 -16.44
N GLY A 118 3.82 -19.59 -16.89
CA GLY A 118 2.61 -20.06 -17.55
C GLY A 118 1.52 -20.57 -16.60
N GLN A 119 1.65 -20.39 -15.29
CA GLN A 119 0.63 -20.79 -14.31
C GLN A 119 -0.44 -19.71 -14.15
N PHE A 120 -1.18 -19.45 -15.23
CA PHE A 120 -2.09 -18.30 -15.34
C PHE A 120 -3.19 -18.28 -14.27
N ASP A 121 -3.85 -19.41 -14.00
CA ASP A 121 -4.91 -19.46 -12.99
C ASP A 121 -4.37 -19.25 -11.57
N ALA A 122 -3.16 -19.72 -11.29
CA ALA A 122 -2.51 -19.49 -10.00
C ALA A 122 -2.06 -18.03 -9.86
N ALA A 123 -1.49 -17.44 -10.92
CA ALA A 123 -1.10 -16.04 -10.97
C ALA A 123 -2.30 -15.11 -10.72
N ALA A 124 -3.41 -15.32 -11.43
CA ALA A 124 -4.62 -14.51 -11.28
C ALA A 124 -5.21 -14.61 -9.85
N LYS A 125 -5.16 -15.79 -9.23
CA LYS A 125 -5.60 -15.98 -7.84
C LYS A 125 -4.68 -15.28 -6.84
N ALA A 126 -3.37 -15.41 -7.00
CA ALA A 126 -2.40 -14.76 -6.11
C ALA A 126 -2.51 -13.23 -6.19
N ALA A 127 -2.65 -12.68 -7.40
CA ALA A 127 -2.82 -11.25 -7.61
C ALA A 127 -4.15 -10.69 -7.08
N ALA A 128 -5.18 -11.53 -6.91
CA ALA A 128 -6.46 -11.13 -6.32
C ALA A 128 -6.34 -10.63 -4.88
N ILE A 129 -5.29 -11.03 -4.16
CA ILE A 129 -5.11 -10.69 -2.75
C ILE A 129 -4.96 -9.17 -2.58
N ALA A 130 -4.26 -8.49 -3.50
CA ALA A 130 -4.09 -7.03 -3.48
C ALA A 130 -5.37 -6.24 -3.84
N ILE A 131 -6.44 -6.91 -4.25
CA ILE A 131 -7.74 -6.33 -4.61
C ILE A 131 -8.83 -6.78 -3.61
N SER A 132 -8.47 -7.59 -2.62
CA SER A 132 -9.41 -8.13 -1.64
C SER A 132 -9.98 -7.05 -0.72
N GLU A 133 -11.12 -7.33 -0.08
CA GLU A 133 -11.68 -6.47 0.97
C GLU A 133 -10.68 -6.25 2.11
N ASP A 134 -9.91 -7.29 2.46
CA ASP A 134 -8.84 -7.19 3.45
C ASP A 134 -7.74 -6.22 3.01
N ALA A 135 -7.36 -6.23 1.73
CA ALA A 135 -6.38 -5.28 1.20
C ALA A 135 -6.89 -3.83 1.23
N HIS A 136 -8.18 -3.62 0.92
CA HIS A 136 -8.80 -2.31 1.07
C HIS A 136 -8.85 -1.85 2.53
N ALA A 137 -9.17 -2.75 3.47
CA ALA A 137 -9.18 -2.44 4.90
C ALA A 137 -7.80 -2.09 5.45
N LEU A 138 -6.73 -2.61 4.82
CA LEU A 138 -5.33 -2.31 5.14
C LEU A 138 -4.84 -0.98 4.55
N ASP A 139 -5.67 -0.31 3.73
CA ASP A 139 -5.31 0.90 2.98
C ASP A 139 -4.04 0.68 2.15
N LEU A 140 -4.06 -0.37 1.32
CA LEU A 140 -2.94 -0.67 0.45
C LEU A 140 -2.65 0.51 -0.49
N PRO A 141 -1.36 0.80 -0.77
CA PRO A 141 -1.01 1.77 -1.80
C PRO A 141 -1.70 1.41 -3.12
N LYS A 142 -2.29 2.41 -3.79
CA LYS A 142 -2.99 2.21 -5.07
C LYS A 142 -2.13 1.49 -6.11
N ASP A 143 -0.81 1.71 -6.08
CA ASP A 143 0.16 1.04 -6.97
C ASP A 143 0.11 -0.49 -6.83
N ALA A 144 -0.09 -1.02 -5.61
CA ALA A 144 -0.22 -2.45 -5.40
C ALA A 144 -1.55 -3.00 -5.97
N THR A 145 -2.65 -2.25 -5.83
CA THR A 145 -3.94 -2.61 -6.43
C THR A 145 -3.88 -2.57 -7.97
N ILE A 146 -3.22 -1.54 -8.53
CA ILE A 146 -2.95 -1.40 -9.97
C ILE A 146 -2.17 -2.61 -10.49
N ARG A 147 -1.04 -2.95 -9.82
CA ARG A 147 -0.26 -4.15 -10.14
C ARG A 147 -1.11 -5.43 -10.07
N GLY A 148 -1.97 -5.56 -9.07
CA GLY A 148 -2.88 -6.71 -8.94
C GLY A 148 -3.83 -6.85 -10.14
N HIS A 149 -4.41 -5.75 -10.61
CA HIS A 149 -5.25 -5.76 -11.81
C HIS A 149 -4.44 -6.07 -13.07
N ASP A 150 -3.22 -5.54 -13.18
CA ASP A 150 -2.36 -5.77 -14.34
C ASP A 150 -2.01 -7.26 -14.50
N VAL A 151 -1.51 -7.88 -13.43
CA VAL A 151 -1.14 -9.31 -13.41
C VAL A 151 -2.35 -10.19 -13.72
N ARG A 152 -3.54 -9.86 -13.18
CA ARG A 152 -4.77 -10.59 -13.50
C ARG A 152 -5.17 -10.42 -14.95
N SER A 153 -5.06 -9.21 -15.50
CA SER A 153 -5.37 -8.94 -16.90
C SER A 153 -4.49 -9.79 -17.82
N ALA A 154 -3.18 -9.76 -17.61
CA ALA A 154 -2.21 -10.55 -18.38
C ALA A 154 -2.44 -12.06 -18.23
N ALA A 155 -2.69 -12.53 -17.00
CA ALA A 155 -2.97 -13.94 -16.75
C ALA A 155 -4.26 -14.41 -17.46
N PHE A 156 -5.34 -13.63 -17.39
CA PHE A 156 -6.58 -13.95 -18.09
C PHE A 156 -6.41 -13.90 -19.60
N GLU A 157 -5.66 -12.94 -20.11
CA GLU A 157 -5.37 -12.83 -21.55
C GLU A 157 -4.60 -14.05 -22.06
N ALA A 158 -3.54 -14.45 -21.35
CA ALA A 158 -2.73 -15.62 -21.69
C ALA A 158 -3.54 -16.93 -21.58
N ALA A 159 -4.52 -16.99 -20.68
CA ALA A 159 -5.47 -18.09 -20.56
C ALA A 159 -6.63 -18.03 -21.58
N GLY A 160 -6.66 -17.05 -22.48
CA GLY A 160 -7.73 -16.86 -23.47
C GLY A 160 -9.07 -16.35 -22.90
N LYS A 161 -9.10 -15.92 -21.63
CA LYS A 161 -10.27 -15.41 -20.92
C LYS A 161 -10.44 -13.90 -21.18
N PHE A 162 -10.61 -13.52 -22.44
CA PHE A 162 -10.52 -12.11 -22.86
C PHE A 162 -11.59 -11.17 -22.28
N ASP A 163 -12.77 -11.67 -21.89
CA ASP A 163 -13.76 -10.85 -21.16
C ASP A 163 -13.25 -10.43 -19.78
N LEU A 164 -12.67 -11.37 -19.04
CA LEU A 164 -12.08 -11.10 -17.73
C LEU A 164 -10.83 -10.22 -17.87
N ALA A 165 -9.97 -10.50 -18.86
CA ALA A 165 -8.77 -9.71 -19.10
C ALA A 165 -9.09 -8.23 -19.35
N ALA A 166 -10.07 -7.95 -20.23
CA ALA A 166 -10.49 -6.59 -20.55
C ALA A 166 -11.08 -5.89 -19.31
N ALA A 167 -11.88 -6.60 -18.51
CA ALA A 167 -12.47 -6.03 -17.30
C ALA A 167 -11.39 -5.59 -16.30
N GLU A 168 -10.32 -6.39 -16.12
CA GLU A 168 -9.21 -6.01 -15.24
C GLU A 168 -8.38 -4.85 -15.79
N ALA A 169 -8.09 -4.83 -17.09
CA ALA A 169 -7.38 -3.73 -17.73
C ALA A 169 -8.15 -2.40 -17.63
N ILE A 170 -9.49 -2.45 -17.73
CA ILE A 170 -10.35 -1.27 -17.53
C ILE A 170 -10.32 -0.80 -16.08
N ARG A 171 -10.37 -1.71 -15.09
CA ARG A 171 -10.26 -1.34 -13.67
C ARG A 171 -8.91 -0.68 -13.37
N MET A 172 -7.83 -1.25 -13.90
CA MET A 172 -6.49 -0.65 -13.82
C MET A 172 -6.48 0.77 -14.39
N LEU A 173 -7.06 0.96 -15.58
CA LEU A 173 -7.14 2.28 -16.23
C LEU A 173 -7.94 3.29 -15.38
N THR A 174 -9.04 2.86 -14.74
CA THR A 174 -9.80 3.70 -13.81
C THR A 174 -8.94 4.15 -12.62
N LEU A 175 -8.22 3.21 -11.98
CA LEU A 175 -7.35 3.52 -10.84
C LEU A 175 -6.21 4.47 -11.21
N LEU A 176 -5.58 4.26 -12.37
CA LEU A 176 -4.48 5.11 -12.85
C LEU A 176 -4.93 6.56 -13.05
N ARG A 177 -6.16 6.80 -13.52
CA ARG A 177 -6.71 8.15 -13.70
C ARG A 177 -6.95 8.89 -12.39
N GLU A 178 -7.05 8.17 -11.28
CA GLU A 178 -7.19 8.77 -9.95
C GLU A 178 -5.85 9.21 -9.34
N LEU A 179 -4.72 8.85 -9.97
CA LEU A 179 -3.39 9.25 -9.50
C LEU A 179 -3.06 10.68 -9.95
N PRO A 180 -2.18 11.40 -9.22
CA PRO A 180 -1.65 12.67 -9.68
C PRO A 180 -0.98 12.52 -11.06
N ASN A 181 -1.35 13.37 -12.01
CA ASN A 181 -0.92 13.27 -13.43
C ASN A 181 -1.28 11.94 -14.11
N GLY A 182 -2.30 11.24 -13.59
CA GLY A 182 -2.72 9.93 -14.07
C GLY A 182 -3.05 9.89 -15.56
N GLU A 183 -3.75 10.90 -16.08
CA GLU A 183 -4.21 10.93 -17.49
C GLU A 183 -3.06 10.96 -18.53
N SER A 184 -1.91 11.50 -18.17
CA SER A 184 -0.73 11.63 -19.05
C SER A 184 0.45 10.78 -18.61
N SER A 185 0.23 9.83 -17.69
CA SER A 185 1.30 8.91 -17.26
C SER A 185 1.56 7.82 -18.29
N SER A 186 2.81 7.38 -18.41
CA SER A 186 3.19 6.24 -19.28
C SER A 186 2.37 4.98 -18.96
N ASN A 187 2.12 4.73 -17.67
CA ASN A 187 1.31 3.60 -17.20
C ASN A 187 -0.13 3.65 -17.72
N THR A 188 -0.73 4.83 -17.86
CA THR A 188 -2.06 5.00 -18.47
C THR A 188 -2.02 4.71 -19.96
N GLY A 189 -0.93 5.06 -20.65
CA GLY A 189 -0.68 4.67 -22.03
C GLY A 189 -0.62 3.15 -22.20
N GLU A 190 0.14 2.46 -21.36
CA GLU A 190 0.24 0.99 -21.34
C GLU A 190 -1.11 0.33 -21.04
N ALA A 191 -1.87 0.84 -20.08
CA ALA A 191 -3.21 0.36 -19.76
C ALA A 191 -4.16 0.48 -20.96
N HIS A 192 -4.11 1.62 -21.67
CA HIS A 192 -4.87 1.83 -22.89
C HIS A 192 -4.46 0.87 -24.01
N LEU A 193 -3.16 0.65 -24.21
CA LEU A 193 -2.64 -0.33 -25.17
C LEU A 193 -3.18 -1.73 -24.85
N ARG A 194 -3.11 -2.17 -23.59
CA ARG A 194 -3.60 -3.48 -23.14
C ARG A 194 -5.09 -3.67 -23.42
N VAL A 195 -5.93 -2.69 -23.08
CA VAL A 195 -7.38 -2.76 -23.40
C VAL A 195 -7.58 -2.89 -24.92
N GLY A 196 -6.86 -2.10 -25.71
CA GLY A 196 -6.92 -2.14 -27.17
C GLY A 196 -6.54 -3.50 -27.75
N GLU A 197 -5.42 -4.08 -27.32
CA GLU A 197 -4.96 -5.38 -27.79
C GLU A 197 -5.93 -6.51 -27.44
N ILE A 198 -6.45 -6.53 -26.21
CA ILE A 198 -7.44 -7.52 -25.79
C ILE A 198 -8.72 -7.40 -26.64
N LEU A 199 -9.15 -6.18 -26.95
CA LEU A 199 -10.30 -5.95 -27.83
C LEU A 199 -10.05 -6.40 -29.27
N LEU A 200 -8.83 -6.26 -29.79
CA LEU A 200 -8.46 -6.82 -31.10
C LEU A 200 -8.48 -8.34 -31.10
N LYS A 201 -7.96 -9.00 -30.04
CA LYS A 201 -8.05 -10.47 -29.87
C LYS A 201 -9.50 -10.97 -29.81
N LYS A 202 -10.44 -10.11 -29.40
CA LYS A 202 -11.89 -10.36 -29.40
C LYS A 202 -12.57 -9.98 -30.71
N SER A 203 -11.83 -9.60 -31.74
CA SER A 203 -12.36 -9.11 -33.02
C SER A 203 -13.29 -7.90 -32.87
N LYS A 204 -12.98 -6.99 -31.93
CA LYS A 204 -13.73 -5.74 -31.70
C LYS A 204 -12.90 -4.49 -32.04
N PRO A 205 -12.45 -4.33 -33.30
CA PRO A 205 -11.53 -3.24 -33.66
C PRO A 205 -12.13 -1.84 -33.50
N LEU A 206 -13.45 -1.69 -33.67
CA LEU A 206 -14.14 -0.41 -33.44
C LEU A 206 -14.08 0.03 -31.97
N LEU A 207 -14.08 -0.92 -31.03
CA LEU A 207 -13.91 -0.61 -29.61
C LEU A 207 -12.43 -0.45 -29.24
N ALA A 208 -11.52 -1.14 -29.93
CA ALA A 208 -10.08 -1.07 -29.67
C ALA A 208 -9.48 0.29 -30.07
N GLU A 209 -9.85 0.82 -31.23
CA GLU A 209 -9.28 2.04 -31.81
C GLU A 209 -9.19 3.24 -30.85
N PRO A 210 -10.25 3.65 -30.11
CA PRO A 210 -10.15 4.78 -29.20
C PRO A 210 -9.12 4.56 -28.09
N HIS A 211 -8.96 3.32 -27.62
CA HIS A 211 -7.94 2.99 -26.63
C HIS A 211 -6.53 3.04 -27.23
N LEU A 212 -6.33 2.47 -28.42
CA LEU A 212 -5.04 2.49 -29.09
C LEU A 212 -4.59 3.90 -29.48
N ARG A 213 -5.53 4.77 -29.91
CA ARG A 213 -5.23 6.19 -30.17
C ARG A 213 -4.87 6.96 -28.90
N ALA A 214 -5.53 6.67 -27.78
CA ALA A 214 -5.18 7.27 -26.50
C ALA A 214 -3.78 6.81 -26.04
N ALA A 215 -3.45 5.53 -26.21
CA ALA A 215 -2.11 5.02 -25.97
C ALA A 215 -1.05 5.72 -26.83
N LEU A 216 -1.33 5.94 -28.12
CA LEU A 216 -0.40 6.59 -29.03
C LEU A 216 -0.11 8.02 -28.59
N ARG A 217 -1.16 8.81 -28.34
CA ARG A 217 -1.03 10.20 -27.87
C ARG A 217 -0.19 10.27 -26.59
N ILE A 218 -0.46 9.40 -25.62
CA ILE A 218 0.30 9.38 -24.36
C ILE A 218 1.75 8.96 -24.60
N SER A 219 2.00 7.97 -25.48
CA SER A 219 3.36 7.55 -25.83
C SER A 219 4.18 8.67 -26.49
N GLU A 220 3.53 9.47 -27.36
CA GLU A 220 4.14 10.64 -28.00
C GLU A 220 4.41 11.77 -26.98
N GLU A 221 3.48 12.03 -26.06
CA GLU A 221 3.63 13.05 -25.01
C GLU A 221 4.72 12.70 -23.99
N THR A 222 4.84 11.41 -23.64
CA THR A 222 5.77 10.93 -22.61
C THR A 222 7.13 10.49 -23.14
N GLY A 223 7.27 10.38 -24.46
CA GLY A 223 8.45 9.78 -25.09
C GLY A 223 8.63 8.30 -24.73
N SER A 224 7.53 7.57 -24.54
CA SER A 224 7.57 6.16 -24.16
C SER A 224 8.19 5.30 -25.26
N PRO A 225 9.03 4.30 -24.92
CA PRO A 225 9.58 3.35 -25.90
C PRO A 225 8.51 2.47 -26.56
N ASP A 226 7.28 2.43 -26.02
CA ASP A 226 6.20 1.58 -26.54
C ASP A 226 5.53 2.12 -27.81
N HIS A 227 5.98 3.29 -28.31
CA HIS A 227 5.43 3.94 -29.49
C HIS A 227 5.26 2.97 -30.69
N ASP A 228 6.30 2.16 -30.98
CA ASP A 228 6.26 1.21 -32.09
C ASP A 228 5.26 0.07 -31.87
N ILE A 229 5.09 -0.37 -30.62
CA ILE A 229 4.11 -1.40 -30.25
C ILE A 229 2.69 -0.86 -30.45
N VAL A 230 2.45 0.41 -30.09
CA VAL A 230 1.15 1.05 -30.29
C VAL A 230 0.85 1.24 -31.78
N LEU A 231 1.83 1.62 -32.59
CA LEU A 231 1.66 1.74 -34.05
C LEU A 231 1.33 0.39 -34.69
N ASP A 232 2.01 -0.68 -34.30
CA ASP A 232 1.69 -2.04 -34.77
C ASP A 232 0.25 -2.43 -34.40
N ALA A 233 -0.17 -2.17 -33.15
CA ALA A 233 -1.54 -2.45 -32.72
C ALA A 233 -2.58 -1.64 -33.51
N LEU A 234 -2.31 -0.36 -33.80
CA LEU A 234 -3.17 0.47 -34.66
C LEU A 234 -3.19 -0.03 -36.11
N GLY A 235 -2.07 -0.50 -36.65
CA GLY A 235 -1.98 -1.12 -37.97
C GLY A 235 -2.84 -2.38 -38.06
N ARG A 236 -2.73 -3.29 -37.09
CA ARG A 236 -3.60 -4.48 -36.95
C ARG A 236 -5.07 -4.10 -36.81
N CYS A 237 -5.37 -3.04 -36.07
CA CYS A 237 -6.73 -2.50 -35.93
C CYS A 237 -7.27 -1.99 -37.27
N ALA A 238 -6.47 -1.26 -38.04
CA ALA A 238 -6.85 -0.76 -39.36
C ALA A 238 -7.11 -1.91 -40.35
N ALA A 239 -6.22 -2.91 -40.39
CA ALA A 239 -6.39 -4.10 -41.21
C ALA A 239 -7.66 -4.88 -40.85
N SER A 240 -7.96 -5.02 -39.55
CA SER A 240 -9.17 -5.70 -39.07
C SER A 240 -10.47 -4.98 -39.46
N LYS A 241 -10.41 -3.67 -39.69
CA LYS A 241 -11.53 -2.87 -40.24
C LYS A 241 -11.60 -2.90 -41.77
N GLY A 242 -10.62 -3.51 -42.45
CA GLY A 242 -10.49 -3.52 -43.90
C GLY A 242 -9.79 -2.28 -44.49
N ASP A 243 -9.24 -1.39 -43.67
CA ASP A 243 -8.48 -0.22 -44.13
C ASP A 243 -7.00 -0.58 -44.31
N PHE A 244 -6.70 -1.34 -45.36
CA PHE A 244 -5.34 -1.77 -45.67
C PHE A 244 -4.42 -0.61 -46.06
N ALA A 245 -4.97 0.50 -46.56
CA ALA A 245 -4.19 1.69 -46.88
C ALA A 245 -3.68 2.37 -45.60
N ALA A 246 -4.52 2.51 -44.57
CA ALA A 246 -4.08 2.98 -43.27
C ALA A 246 -3.14 1.98 -42.57
N ALA A 247 -3.45 0.69 -42.64
CA ALA A 247 -2.57 -0.35 -42.08
C ALA A 247 -1.17 -0.29 -42.68
N GLY A 248 -1.04 -0.17 -44.00
CA GLY A 248 0.25 -0.07 -44.68
C GLY A 248 1.07 1.17 -44.29
N ARG A 249 0.44 2.28 -43.90
CA ARG A 249 1.14 3.48 -43.41
C ARG A 249 1.63 3.36 -41.97
N LEU A 250 0.97 2.51 -41.17
CA LEU A 250 1.27 2.33 -39.75
C LEU A 250 2.26 1.17 -39.51
N LEU A 251 2.35 0.24 -40.46
CA LEU A 251 3.17 -0.97 -40.38
C LEU A 251 4.43 -0.94 -41.28
N GLY A 252 4.58 0.07 -42.13
CA GLY A 252 5.66 0.20 -43.12
C GLY A 252 6.56 1.38 -42.82
#